data_AF-A0A0S7X4T0-F1
#
_entry.id   AF-A0A0S7X4T0-F1
#
_cell.length_a   1.000
_cell.length_b   1.000
_cell.length_c   1.000
_cell.angle_alpha   90.00
_cell.angle_beta   90.00
_cell.angle_gamma   90.00
#
_symmetry.space_group_name_H-M   'P 1'
#
loop_
_entity.id
_entity.type
_entity.pdbx_description
1 polymer ?
#
loop_
_entity_poly.entity_id
_entity_poly.type
_entity_poly.pdbx_seq_one_letter_code
_entity_poly.pdbx_strand_id
1 'polypeptide(L)'
;MKKDQSIVGSLINFRGLVYSPVNEQGVVFLFGRILDDLNMYIEEVRTKYPDCVARRYTGRGWERVYIEFEYLSSNFIEHRHDPKECDIIVCWEDDLTAEDKMKIQDVEIIELKSIINTPQVPNRGIEAPSKIGSLEQKYDLEHHYKRKKVKKGIQNLYEKLDKEILKINDEIFNKYAKTAITYYSPERNFVYLKFRQKSMELDIYTNQQKIPGVKNIRFHENWGKIRIERESDLKVAIAAIKRSYKLMRQAVEGNINTGWYAVTPKEKLTWLAKAKEEK
;
A
#
# COMPACT_ATOMS: atom_id res chain seq x y z
N MET A 1 29.71 -17.83 -16.96
CA MET A 1 28.27 -17.53 -17.12
C MET A 1 28.16 -16.38 -18.12
N LYS A 2 27.44 -16.54 -19.24
CA LYS A 2 27.09 -15.39 -20.09
C LYS A 2 26.33 -14.39 -19.21
N LYS A 3 26.69 -13.10 -19.28
CA LYS A 3 25.89 -12.04 -18.64
C LYS A 3 24.48 -12.16 -19.21
N ASP A 4 23.52 -12.36 -18.34
CA ASP A 4 22.11 -12.31 -18.71
C ASP A 4 21.84 -10.92 -19.31
N GLN A 5 21.42 -10.87 -20.57
CA GLN A 5 21.05 -9.63 -21.21
C GLN A 5 19.61 -9.34 -20.81
N SER A 6 19.41 -8.34 -19.96
CA SER A 6 18.07 -7.90 -19.56
C SER A 6 17.38 -7.24 -20.76
N ILE A 7 16.53 -8.01 -21.44
CA ILE A 7 15.69 -7.54 -22.56
C ILE A 7 14.37 -7.01 -21.99
N VAL A 8 13.93 -5.85 -22.47
CA VAL A 8 12.68 -5.19 -22.08
C VAL A 8 11.83 -4.86 -23.30
N GLY A 9 10.53 -4.64 -23.10
CA GLY A 9 9.60 -4.25 -24.16
C GLY A 9 9.70 -2.78 -24.59
N SER A 10 8.72 -2.32 -25.37
CA SER A 10 8.63 -0.92 -25.83
C SER A 10 8.34 0.04 -24.69
N LEU A 11 8.74 1.31 -24.80
CA LEU A 11 8.43 2.34 -23.81
C LEU A 11 6.91 2.59 -23.72
N ILE A 12 6.35 2.51 -22.52
CA ILE A 12 4.94 2.83 -22.23
C ILE A 12 4.76 3.84 -21.09
N ASN A 13 5.71 3.94 -20.16
CA ASN A 13 5.71 4.86 -19.00
C ASN A 13 4.38 4.92 -18.23
N PHE A 14 3.74 3.77 -18.00
CA PHE A 14 2.38 3.69 -17.49
C PHE A 14 2.32 3.13 -16.07
N ARG A 15 1.79 3.92 -15.11
CA ARG A 15 1.45 3.53 -13.73
C ARG A 15 2.50 2.67 -12.98
N GLY A 16 3.78 2.90 -13.24
CA GLY A 16 4.91 2.19 -12.60
C GLY A 16 5.65 1.20 -13.52
N LEU A 17 5.18 0.98 -14.75
CA LEU A 17 5.90 0.25 -15.79
C LEU A 17 6.50 1.24 -16.79
N VAL A 18 7.82 1.24 -16.91
CA VAL A 18 8.53 2.02 -17.95
C VAL A 18 8.37 1.35 -19.31
N TYR A 19 8.48 0.02 -19.36
CA TYR A 19 8.44 -0.81 -20.56
C TYR A 19 7.22 -1.73 -20.58
N SER A 20 6.77 -2.11 -21.78
CA SER A 20 5.67 -3.04 -21.98
C SER A 20 6.01 -4.45 -21.46
N PRO A 21 4.99 -5.25 -21.12
CA PRO A 21 5.15 -6.68 -20.88
C PRO A 21 5.91 -7.38 -22.02
N VAL A 22 6.64 -8.43 -21.64
CA VAL A 22 7.32 -9.37 -22.57
C VAL A 22 7.01 -10.84 -22.21
N ASN A 23 6.08 -11.06 -21.29
CA ASN A 23 5.60 -12.35 -20.79
C ASN A 23 4.27 -12.19 -20.02
N GLU A 24 3.64 -13.29 -19.61
CA GLU A 24 2.34 -13.25 -18.89
C GLU A 24 2.44 -12.54 -17.53
N GLN A 25 3.55 -12.67 -16.82
CA GLN A 25 3.72 -12.02 -15.50
C GLN A 25 3.68 -10.49 -15.60
N GLY A 26 4.20 -9.92 -16.69
CA GLY A 26 4.04 -8.50 -16.98
C GLY A 26 2.60 -8.09 -17.25
N VAL A 27 1.82 -8.96 -17.90
CA VAL A 27 0.38 -8.78 -18.18
C VAL A 27 -0.42 -8.82 -16.87
N VAL A 28 -0.18 -9.83 -16.02
CA VAL A 28 -0.79 -9.96 -14.69
C VAL A 28 -0.53 -8.69 -13.86
N PHE A 29 0.73 -8.23 -13.82
CA PHE A 29 1.08 -7.01 -13.09
C PHE A 29 0.31 -5.80 -13.64
N LEU A 30 0.34 -5.58 -14.96
CA LEU A 30 -0.31 -4.44 -15.60
C LEU A 30 -1.83 -4.45 -15.41
N PHE A 31 -2.48 -5.60 -15.56
CA PHE A 31 -3.91 -5.78 -15.29
C PHE A 31 -4.24 -5.39 -13.84
N GLY A 32 -3.44 -5.85 -12.88
CA GLY A 32 -3.55 -5.46 -11.47
C GLY A 32 -3.45 -3.95 -11.22
N ARG A 33 -2.81 -3.18 -12.13
CA ARG A 33 -2.72 -1.71 -12.05
C ARG A 33 -3.93 -0.98 -12.61
N ILE A 34 -4.84 -1.66 -13.31
CA ILE A 34 -6.01 -1.07 -13.97
C ILE A 34 -7.36 -1.68 -13.55
N LEU A 35 -7.37 -2.62 -12.60
CA LEU A 35 -8.58 -3.27 -12.05
C LEU A 35 -9.71 -2.29 -11.73
N ASP A 36 -9.36 -1.19 -11.04
CA ASP A 36 -10.34 -0.17 -10.65
C ASP A 36 -10.95 0.53 -11.88
N ASP A 37 -10.18 0.76 -12.95
CA ASP A 37 -10.68 1.40 -14.17
C ASP A 37 -11.60 0.45 -14.96
N LEU A 38 -11.38 -0.86 -14.84
CA LEU A 38 -12.23 -1.90 -15.41
C LEU A 38 -13.43 -2.28 -14.52
N ASN A 39 -13.57 -1.66 -13.34
CA ASN A 39 -14.59 -2.00 -12.33
C ASN A 39 -14.56 -3.48 -11.93
N MET A 40 -13.36 -4.01 -11.68
CA MET A 40 -13.12 -5.38 -11.27
C MET A 40 -12.36 -5.48 -9.94
N TYR A 41 -12.55 -6.58 -9.22
CA TYR A 41 -11.65 -6.97 -8.12
C TYR A 41 -11.31 -8.46 -8.20
N ILE A 42 -10.11 -8.82 -7.77
CA ILE A 42 -9.63 -10.20 -7.76
C ILE A 42 -10.08 -10.88 -6.46
N GLU A 43 -10.73 -12.05 -6.58
CA GLU A 43 -11.02 -12.95 -5.45
C GLU A 43 -9.84 -13.91 -5.20
N GLU A 44 -9.24 -14.44 -6.27
CA GLU A 44 -8.20 -15.47 -6.20
C GLU A 44 -7.24 -15.38 -7.41
N VAL A 45 -5.94 -15.49 -7.17
CA VAL A 45 -4.92 -15.77 -8.19
C VAL A 45 -4.42 -17.20 -7.96
N ARG A 46 -4.37 -18.00 -9.02
CA ARG A 46 -4.21 -19.45 -8.99
C ARG A 46 -3.00 -19.89 -9.79
N THR A 47 -2.55 -21.11 -9.55
CA THR A 47 -1.50 -21.79 -10.35
C THR A 47 -2.09 -22.85 -11.29
N LYS A 48 -3.42 -22.85 -11.45
CA LYS A 48 -4.18 -23.79 -12.27
C LYS A 48 -5.16 -23.01 -13.13
N TYR A 49 -5.37 -23.49 -14.35
CA TYR A 49 -6.38 -22.95 -15.26
C TYR A 49 -7.79 -22.90 -14.65
N PRO A 50 -8.55 -21.80 -14.82
CA PRO A 50 -8.07 -20.47 -15.21
C PRO A 50 -7.27 -19.78 -14.09
N ASP A 51 -6.30 -18.96 -14.48
CA ASP A 51 -5.34 -18.29 -13.60
C ASP A 51 -5.95 -17.39 -12.53
N CYS A 52 -7.13 -16.82 -12.78
CA CYS A 52 -7.72 -15.84 -11.87
C CYS A 52 -9.23 -15.96 -11.76
N VAL A 53 -9.73 -15.80 -10.53
CA VAL A 53 -11.15 -15.60 -10.24
C VAL A 53 -11.33 -14.15 -9.83
N ALA A 54 -12.15 -13.42 -10.58
CA ALA A 54 -12.43 -12.02 -10.31
C ALA A 54 -13.94 -11.76 -10.25
N ARG A 55 -14.28 -10.53 -9.90
CA ARG A 55 -15.65 -10.01 -9.89
C ARG A 55 -15.71 -8.74 -10.71
N ARG A 56 -16.65 -8.66 -11.63
CA ARG A 56 -16.90 -7.48 -12.48
C ARG A 56 -18.23 -6.83 -12.13
N TYR A 57 -18.25 -5.51 -12.07
CA TYR A 57 -19.49 -4.78 -11.83
C TYR A 57 -20.28 -4.58 -13.12
N THR A 58 -21.55 -4.97 -13.13
CA THR A 58 -22.44 -4.93 -14.32
C THR A 58 -23.45 -3.78 -14.29
N GLY A 59 -23.32 -2.84 -13.35
CA GLY A 59 -24.34 -1.82 -13.07
C GLY A 59 -25.51 -2.30 -12.20
N ARG A 60 -25.75 -3.62 -12.13
CA ARG A 60 -26.79 -4.23 -11.27
C ARG A 60 -26.23 -5.01 -10.08
N GLY A 61 -24.95 -5.38 -10.14
CA GLY A 61 -24.29 -6.16 -9.11
C GLY A 61 -22.90 -6.60 -9.55
N TRP A 62 -22.33 -7.56 -8.82
CA TRP A 62 -21.01 -8.12 -9.08
C TRP A 62 -21.14 -9.55 -9.59
N GLU A 63 -20.76 -9.80 -10.82
CA GLU A 63 -20.71 -11.14 -11.40
C GLU A 63 -19.32 -11.75 -11.21
N ARG A 64 -19.24 -13.07 -11.05
CA ARG A 64 -17.96 -13.79 -11.02
C ARG A 64 -17.52 -14.01 -12.47
N VAL A 65 -16.24 -13.81 -12.73
CA VAL A 65 -15.60 -14.15 -14.00
C VAL A 65 -14.31 -14.92 -13.75
N TYR A 66 -14.03 -15.87 -14.61
CA TYR A 66 -12.76 -16.59 -14.70
C TYR A 66 -11.91 -15.97 -15.80
N ILE A 67 -10.65 -15.68 -15.46
CA ILE A 67 -9.72 -14.96 -16.32
C ILE A 67 -8.49 -15.85 -16.55
N GLU A 68 -8.08 -15.97 -17.81
CA GLU A 68 -6.77 -16.46 -18.20
C GLU A 68 -5.87 -15.30 -18.63
N PHE A 69 -4.62 -15.31 -18.19
CA PHE A 69 -3.63 -14.30 -18.57
C PHE A 69 -2.69 -14.86 -19.62
N GLU A 70 -2.53 -14.12 -20.70
CA GLU A 70 -1.64 -14.53 -21.79
C GLU A 70 -0.76 -13.37 -22.24
N TYR A 71 0.40 -13.67 -22.83
CA TYR A 71 1.18 -12.60 -23.47
C TYR A 71 0.51 -12.19 -24.80
N LEU A 72 0.26 -13.18 -25.67
CA LEU A 72 -0.51 -13.04 -26.90
C LEU A 72 -1.82 -13.81 -26.75
N SER A 73 -2.93 -13.30 -27.29
CA SER A 73 -4.21 -14.03 -27.21
C SER A 73 -4.16 -15.41 -27.91
N SER A 74 -3.29 -15.59 -28.91
CA SER A 74 -3.02 -16.90 -29.54
C SER A 74 -2.46 -17.97 -28.61
N ASN A 75 -1.74 -17.58 -27.55
CA ASN A 75 -1.21 -18.53 -26.56
C ASN A 75 -2.33 -19.33 -25.89
N PHE A 76 -3.52 -18.73 -25.70
CA PHE A 76 -4.67 -19.43 -25.13
C PHE A 76 -5.02 -20.71 -25.92
N ILE A 77 -4.95 -20.61 -27.26
CA ILE A 77 -5.21 -21.73 -28.18
C ILE A 77 -4.02 -22.68 -28.21
N GLU A 78 -2.78 -22.16 -28.22
CA GLU A 78 -1.56 -22.96 -28.20
C GLU A 78 -1.48 -23.87 -26.96
N HIS A 79 -1.82 -23.32 -25.79
CA HIS A 79 -1.91 -24.02 -24.52
C HIS A 79 -3.12 -24.96 -24.41
N ARG A 80 -4.04 -24.94 -25.39
CA ARG A 80 -5.24 -25.79 -25.47
C ARG A 80 -6.18 -25.61 -24.28
N HIS A 81 -6.35 -24.39 -23.81
CA HIS A 81 -7.31 -24.06 -22.79
C HIS A 81 -8.75 -24.29 -23.27
N ASP A 82 -9.61 -24.86 -22.42
CA ASP A 82 -11.02 -25.08 -22.76
C ASP A 82 -11.79 -23.76 -22.64
N PRO A 83 -12.29 -23.16 -23.74
CA PRO A 83 -13.01 -21.89 -23.71
C PRO A 83 -14.25 -21.90 -22.83
N LYS A 84 -14.79 -23.08 -22.47
CA LYS A 84 -15.98 -23.20 -21.63
C LYS A 84 -15.73 -22.97 -20.14
N GLU A 85 -14.47 -23.05 -19.71
CA GLU A 85 -14.10 -22.85 -18.31
C GLU A 85 -13.57 -21.44 -18.03
N CYS A 86 -13.43 -20.59 -19.05
CA CYS A 86 -12.87 -19.25 -18.97
C CYS A 86 -13.84 -18.23 -19.58
N ASP A 87 -14.04 -17.10 -18.91
CA ASP A 87 -14.92 -16.04 -19.39
C ASP A 87 -14.15 -14.94 -20.14
N ILE A 88 -12.89 -14.69 -19.75
CA ILE A 88 -12.09 -13.57 -20.26
C ILE A 88 -10.63 -13.97 -20.46
N ILE A 89 -10.05 -13.67 -21.63
CA ILE A 89 -8.62 -13.64 -21.86
C ILE A 89 -8.13 -12.21 -21.66
N VAL A 90 -7.19 -12.01 -20.74
CA VAL A 90 -6.47 -10.74 -20.61
C VAL A 90 -5.08 -10.93 -21.22
N CYS A 91 -4.79 -10.21 -22.30
CA CYS A 91 -3.53 -10.32 -23.03
C CYS A 91 -2.81 -8.99 -23.20
N TRP A 92 -1.49 -9.01 -23.47
CA TRP A 92 -0.81 -7.79 -23.89
C TRP A 92 -1.30 -7.35 -25.28
N GLU A 93 -1.29 -8.27 -26.24
CA GLU A 93 -1.65 -8.01 -27.64
C GLU A 93 -2.58 -9.10 -28.16
N ASP A 94 -3.64 -8.68 -28.89
CA ASP A 94 -4.58 -9.60 -29.53
C ASP A 94 -4.13 -9.89 -30.97
N ASP A 95 -3.61 -11.09 -31.21
CA ASP A 95 -3.06 -11.52 -32.51
C ASP A 95 -3.91 -12.61 -33.19
N LEU A 96 -5.11 -12.89 -32.66
CA LEU A 96 -6.00 -13.92 -33.21
C LEU A 96 -6.56 -13.55 -34.58
N THR A 97 -6.61 -14.55 -35.46
CA THR A 97 -7.34 -14.48 -36.72
C THR A 97 -8.87 -14.51 -36.51
N ALA A 98 -9.64 -14.20 -37.56
CA ALA A 98 -11.10 -14.32 -37.49
C ALA A 98 -11.53 -15.78 -37.22
N GLU A 99 -10.86 -16.74 -37.85
CA GLU A 99 -11.10 -18.17 -37.66
C GLU A 99 -10.80 -18.62 -36.24
N ASP A 100 -9.76 -18.08 -35.60
CA ASP A 100 -9.44 -18.39 -34.22
C ASP A 100 -10.46 -17.81 -33.25
N LYS A 101 -10.91 -16.57 -33.48
CA LYS A 101 -11.98 -15.94 -32.70
C LYS A 101 -13.29 -16.74 -32.76
N MET A 102 -13.58 -17.40 -33.87
CA MET A 102 -14.74 -18.32 -33.95
C MET A 102 -14.60 -19.53 -33.00
N LYS A 103 -13.38 -20.01 -32.71
CA LYS A 103 -13.15 -21.15 -31.80
C LYS A 103 -13.40 -20.78 -30.33
N ILE A 104 -13.26 -19.50 -30.00
CA ILE A 104 -13.39 -18.96 -28.64
C ILE A 104 -14.45 -17.86 -28.54
N GLN A 105 -15.49 -17.92 -29.39
CA GLN A 105 -16.48 -16.85 -29.57
C GLN A 105 -17.21 -16.41 -28.29
N ASP A 106 -17.26 -17.28 -27.27
CA ASP A 106 -17.93 -17.02 -25.99
C ASP A 106 -16.98 -16.44 -24.93
N VAL A 107 -15.69 -16.27 -25.27
CA VAL A 107 -14.65 -15.72 -24.39
C VAL A 107 -14.34 -14.29 -24.79
N GLU A 108 -14.45 -13.37 -23.84
CA GLU A 108 -14.09 -11.97 -24.06
C GLU A 108 -12.57 -11.80 -24.11
N ILE A 109 -12.06 -10.91 -24.96
CA ILE A 109 -10.63 -10.57 -25.01
C ILE A 109 -10.45 -9.13 -24.53
N ILE A 110 -9.67 -8.95 -23.48
CA ILE A 110 -9.21 -7.65 -22.99
C ILE A 110 -7.74 -7.49 -23.39
N GLU A 111 -7.50 -6.72 -24.45
CA GLU A 111 -6.16 -6.39 -24.93
C GLU A 111 -5.60 -5.17 -24.16
N LEU A 112 -4.55 -5.37 -23.37
CA LEU A 112 -3.98 -4.31 -22.54
C LEU A 112 -3.29 -3.21 -23.35
N LYS A 113 -2.64 -3.54 -24.46
CA LYS A 113 -1.89 -2.59 -25.30
C LYS A 113 -2.76 -1.47 -25.86
N SER A 114 -4.02 -1.75 -26.21
CA SER A 114 -4.95 -0.78 -26.79
C SER A 114 -5.77 0.00 -25.76
N ILE A 115 -5.92 -0.51 -24.53
CA ILE A 115 -6.76 0.14 -23.50
C ILE A 115 -5.98 1.08 -22.57
N ILE A 116 -4.68 0.92 -22.39
CA ILE A 116 -3.87 1.81 -21.54
C ILE A 116 -3.65 3.18 -22.19
N ASN A 117 -3.38 4.20 -21.38
CA ASN A 117 -3.19 5.59 -21.83
C ASN A 117 -4.42 6.18 -22.56
N THR A 118 -5.59 5.59 -22.39
CA THR A 118 -6.87 6.12 -22.90
C THR A 118 -7.51 7.06 -21.88
N PRO A 119 -8.50 7.89 -22.26
CA PRO A 119 -9.28 8.67 -21.30
C PRO A 119 -9.96 7.83 -20.22
N GLN A 120 -10.35 6.59 -20.55
CA GLN A 120 -10.99 5.65 -19.64
C GLN A 120 -9.98 5.02 -18.67
N VAL A 121 -8.75 4.78 -19.14
CA VAL A 121 -7.66 4.20 -18.35
C VAL A 121 -6.44 5.12 -18.40
N PRO A 122 -6.51 6.29 -17.75
CA PRO A 122 -5.48 7.30 -17.87
C PRO A 122 -4.22 6.89 -17.13
N ASN A 123 -3.07 7.41 -17.56
CA ASN A 123 -1.85 7.31 -16.79
C ASN A 123 -1.93 8.24 -15.58
N ARG A 124 -1.60 7.71 -14.39
CA ARG A 124 -1.58 8.48 -13.16
C ARG A 124 -0.12 8.83 -12.86
N GLY A 125 0.16 10.11 -12.61
CA GLY A 125 1.51 10.58 -12.32
C GLY A 125 2.11 9.89 -11.09
N ILE A 126 3.42 9.65 -11.13
CA ILE A 126 4.16 9.20 -9.94
C ILE A 126 4.49 10.44 -9.11
N GLU A 127 3.80 10.62 -7.98
CA GLU A 127 4.10 11.69 -7.04
C GLU A 127 5.05 11.22 -5.95
N ALA A 128 6.05 12.04 -5.61
CA ALA A 128 6.79 11.85 -4.38
C ALA A 128 5.83 11.98 -3.18
N PRO A 129 5.98 11.15 -2.13
CA PRO A 129 5.32 11.41 -0.86
C PRO A 129 5.65 12.83 -0.40
N SER A 130 4.68 13.73 -0.48
CA SER A 130 4.88 15.13 -0.16
C SER A 130 5.25 15.29 1.32
N LYS A 131 6.27 16.10 1.65
CA LYS A 131 6.55 16.48 3.06
C LYS A 131 5.38 17.23 3.72
N ILE A 132 4.55 17.89 2.90
CA ILE A 132 3.30 18.57 3.27
C ILE A 132 2.33 18.32 2.12
N GLY A 133 1.10 17.88 2.42
CA GLY A 133 0.08 17.39 1.49
C GLY A 133 0.16 17.93 0.05
N SER A 134 0.40 17.01 -0.90
CA SER A 134 0.23 17.29 -2.33
C SER A 134 -1.24 17.61 -2.62
N LEU A 135 -1.45 18.38 -3.69
CA LEU A 135 -2.74 18.82 -4.23
C LEU A 135 -3.70 17.66 -4.56
N GLU A 136 -3.25 16.41 -4.53
CA GLU A 136 -4.06 15.21 -4.78
C GLU A 136 -4.28 14.31 -3.55
N GLN A 137 -3.83 14.70 -2.34
CA GLN A 137 -4.24 13.96 -1.15
C GLN A 137 -5.75 14.15 -0.93
N LYS A 138 -6.50 13.07 -1.13
CA LYS A 138 -7.97 13.00 -0.87
C LYS A 138 -8.37 13.53 0.52
N TYR A 139 -7.43 13.56 1.46
CA TYR A 139 -7.64 14.02 2.83
C TYR A 139 -6.51 14.97 3.23
N ASP A 140 -6.85 15.95 4.05
CA ASP A 140 -5.93 16.94 4.61
C ASP A 140 -6.21 17.14 6.11
N LEU A 141 -5.48 18.05 6.75
CA LEU A 141 -5.68 18.36 8.18
C LEU A 141 -7.09 18.89 8.47
N GLU A 142 -7.63 19.74 7.59
CA GLU A 142 -8.97 20.31 7.72
C GLU A 142 -10.07 19.26 7.68
N HIS A 143 -9.94 18.24 6.82
CA HIS A 143 -10.81 17.07 6.79
C HIS A 143 -10.87 16.39 8.16
N HIS A 144 -9.72 16.19 8.81
CA HIS A 144 -9.70 15.58 10.15
C HIS A 144 -10.38 16.46 11.20
N TYR A 145 -10.10 17.77 11.17
CA TYR A 145 -10.70 18.73 12.10
C TYR A 145 -12.22 18.76 11.97
N LYS A 146 -12.74 18.90 10.75
CA LYS A 146 -14.19 18.90 10.46
C LYS A 146 -14.83 17.57 10.85
N ARG A 147 -14.27 16.45 10.39
CA ARG A 147 -14.81 15.10 10.64
C ARG A 147 -14.91 14.77 12.13
N LYS A 148 -13.97 15.24 12.95
CA LYS A 148 -13.93 14.96 14.40
C LYS A 148 -14.39 16.12 15.28
N LYS A 149 -14.84 17.22 14.67
CA LYS A 149 -15.25 18.46 15.36
C LYS A 149 -14.20 18.91 16.37
N VAL A 150 -12.92 18.88 15.97
CA VAL A 150 -11.76 19.05 16.86
C VAL A 150 -11.75 20.46 17.44
N LYS A 151 -11.72 20.59 18.77
CA LYS A 151 -11.67 21.89 19.46
C LYS A 151 -10.37 22.63 19.20
N LYS A 152 -10.42 23.96 19.15
CA LYS A 152 -9.25 24.81 18.86
C LYS A 152 -8.06 24.56 19.78
N GLY A 153 -8.29 24.30 21.08
CA GLY A 153 -7.21 23.93 21.99
C GLY A 153 -6.45 22.66 21.58
N ILE A 154 -7.14 21.68 21.00
CA ILE A 154 -6.52 20.45 20.49
C ILE A 154 -5.80 20.69 19.16
N GLN A 155 -6.35 21.56 18.30
CA GLN A 155 -5.66 21.98 17.07
C GLN A 155 -4.31 22.65 17.41
N ASN A 156 -4.29 23.54 18.40
CA ASN A 156 -3.05 24.19 18.85
C ASN A 156 -2.04 23.19 19.45
N LEU A 157 -2.51 22.16 20.18
CA LEU A 157 -1.64 21.09 20.67
C LEU A 157 -1.08 20.24 19.52
N TYR A 158 -1.86 20.01 18.47
CA TYR A 158 -1.39 19.30 17.27
C TYR A 158 -0.28 20.08 16.56
N GLU A 159 -0.45 21.38 16.34
CA GLU A 159 0.57 22.22 15.67
C GLU A 159 1.92 22.15 16.40
N LYS A 160 1.91 22.17 17.73
CA LYS A 160 3.12 22.00 18.54
C LYS A 160 3.70 20.59 18.42
N LEU A 161 2.85 19.57 18.50
CA LEU A 161 3.25 18.17 18.39
C LEU A 161 3.90 17.89 17.04
N ASP A 162 3.24 18.26 15.95
CA ASP A 162 3.66 18.08 14.56
C ASP A 162 5.05 18.70 14.34
N LYS A 163 5.22 19.96 14.74
CA LYS A 163 6.50 20.66 14.69
C LYS A 163 7.60 19.93 15.46
N GLU A 164 7.30 19.39 16.64
CA GLU A 164 8.30 18.67 17.44
C GLU A 164 8.63 17.27 16.90
N ILE A 165 7.69 16.61 16.23
CA ILE A 165 7.95 15.33 15.55
C ILE A 165 8.84 15.55 14.32
N LEU A 166 8.52 16.53 13.49
CA LEU A 166 9.27 16.83 12.27
C LEU A 166 10.72 17.29 12.55
N LYS A 167 10.98 17.88 13.72
CA LYS A 167 12.34 18.23 14.17
C LYS A 167 13.21 17.04 14.60
N ILE A 168 12.63 15.84 14.77
CA ILE A 168 13.41 14.68 15.25
C ILE A 168 14.46 14.28 14.22
N ASN A 169 14.12 14.36 12.93
CA ASN A 169 14.98 14.06 11.79
C ASN A 169 14.34 14.62 10.50
N ASP A 170 15.14 15.20 9.60
CA ASP A 170 14.66 15.88 8.38
C ASP A 170 14.05 14.95 7.32
N GLU A 171 14.26 13.63 7.46
CA GLU A 171 13.65 12.58 6.64
C GLU A 171 12.25 12.19 7.10
N ILE A 172 11.76 12.74 8.21
CA ILE A 172 10.41 12.49 8.70
C ILE A 172 9.40 13.26 7.84
N PHE A 173 8.34 12.58 7.44
CA PHE A 173 7.19 13.17 6.76
C PHE A 173 5.89 12.52 7.24
N ASN A 174 4.77 13.21 7.01
CA ASN A 174 3.44 12.73 7.37
C ASN A 174 2.53 12.52 6.15
N LYS A 175 1.53 11.64 6.31
CA LYS A 175 0.46 11.42 5.34
C LYS A 175 -0.90 11.53 6.02
N TYR A 176 -1.86 12.14 5.32
CA TYR A 176 -3.24 12.25 5.77
C TYR A 176 -4.07 11.12 5.15
N ALA A 177 -4.44 10.13 5.96
CA ALA A 177 -5.38 9.08 5.57
C ALA A 177 -6.81 9.44 6.00
N LYS A 178 -7.82 8.70 5.51
CA LYS A 178 -9.23 8.98 5.84
C LYS A 178 -9.52 9.15 7.34
N THR A 179 -8.80 8.41 8.18
CA THR A 179 -9.09 8.30 9.63
C THR A 179 -7.94 8.67 10.55
N ALA A 180 -6.69 8.71 10.06
CA ALA A 180 -5.50 8.98 10.85
C ALA A 180 -4.47 9.80 10.06
N ILE A 181 -3.60 10.51 10.79
CA ILE A 181 -2.38 11.12 10.29
C ILE A 181 -1.24 10.18 10.67
N THR A 182 -0.42 9.77 9.71
CA THR A 182 0.68 8.82 9.95
C THR A 182 2.02 9.49 9.71
N TYR A 183 2.98 9.32 10.63
CA TYR A 183 4.36 9.80 10.48
C TYR A 183 5.29 8.64 10.11
N TYR A 184 6.17 8.90 9.15
CA TYR A 184 7.13 7.96 8.56
C TYR A 184 8.55 8.47 8.72
N SER A 185 9.53 7.56 8.77
CA SER A 185 10.95 7.89 8.66
C SER A 185 11.75 6.72 8.13
N PRO A 186 12.48 6.98 7.03
CA PRO A 186 11.88 7.06 5.72
C PRO A 186 11.26 5.72 5.28
N GLU A 187 11.71 4.59 5.83
CA GLU A 187 11.30 3.24 5.43
C GLU A 187 10.08 2.72 6.21
N ARG A 188 9.80 3.26 7.41
CA ARG A 188 8.74 2.75 8.30
C ARG A 188 7.93 3.87 8.94
N ASN A 189 6.69 3.54 9.26
CA ASN A 189 5.85 4.35 10.11
C ASN A 189 6.11 4.08 11.60
N PHE A 190 5.99 5.11 12.42
CA PHE A 190 6.23 4.99 13.87
C PHE A 190 5.23 5.76 14.74
N VAL A 191 4.32 6.52 14.14
CA VAL A 191 3.20 7.19 14.80
C VAL A 191 1.95 7.12 13.92
N TYR A 192 0.85 6.66 14.47
CA TYR A 192 -0.50 6.88 13.95
C TYR A 192 -1.25 7.82 14.88
N LEU A 193 -1.71 8.95 14.38
CA LEU A 193 -2.45 9.96 15.14
C LEU A 193 -3.91 9.99 14.71
N LYS A 194 -4.82 9.90 15.68
CA LYS A 194 -6.26 10.01 15.47
C LYS A 194 -6.82 11.13 16.34
N PHE A 195 -7.60 12.01 15.73
CA PHE A 195 -8.30 13.05 16.48
C PHE A 195 -9.58 12.53 17.14
N ARG A 196 -9.86 13.11 18.31
CA ARG A 196 -11.19 13.18 18.95
C ARG A 196 -11.54 14.66 19.12
N GLN A 197 -12.79 14.94 19.48
CA GLN A 197 -13.24 16.31 19.70
C GLN A 197 -12.39 17.07 20.75
N LYS A 198 -11.97 16.39 21.82
CA LYS A 198 -11.24 16.98 22.97
C LYS A 198 -9.88 16.32 23.24
N SER A 199 -9.33 15.55 22.30
CA SER A 199 -8.04 14.87 22.50
C SER A 199 -7.41 14.39 21.19
N MET A 200 -6.13 14.03 21.25
CA MET A 200 -5.44 13.23 20.25
C MET A 200 -5.09 11.87 20.85
N GLU A 201 -5.29 10.80 20.08
CA GLU A 201 -4.85 9.45 20.41
C GLU A 201 -3.75 9.05 19.43
N LEU A 202 -2.58 8.69 19.95
CA LEU A 202 -1.44 8.25 19.18
C LEU A 202 -1.15 6.78 19.46
N ASP A 203 -1.01 5.99 18.41
CA ASP A 203 -0.43 4.66 18.47
C ASP A 203 1.03 4.77 17.98
N ILE A 204 2.01 4.48 18.84
CA ILE A 204 3.45 4.63 18.58
C ILE A 204 4.16 3.29 18.67
N TYR A 205 5.24 3.12 17.92
CA TYR A 205 6.06 1.92 17.98
C TYR A 205 6.81 1.83 19.32
N THR A 206 6.70 0.70 20.01
CA THR A 206 7.34 0.46 21.31
C THR A 206 8.29 -0.73 21.27
N ASN A 207 8.21 -1.58 20.25
CA ASN A 207 8.94 -2.85 20.20
C ASN A 207 8.83 -3.63 21.52
N GLN A 208 7.62 -3.68 22.12
CA GLN A 208 7.33 -4.28 23.42
C GLN A 208 8.08 -3.68 24.63
N GLN A 209 8.81 -2.58 24.46
CA GLN A 209 9.46 -1.88 25.58
C GLN A 209 8.45 -1.00 26.32
N LYS A 210 8.60 -0.95 27.65
CA LYS A 210 7.86 0.02 28.47
C LYS A 210 8.35 1.43 28.15
N ILE A 211 7.43 2.31 27.77
CA ILE A 211 7.68 3.74 27.58
C ILE A 211 6.77 4.51 28.56
N PRO A 212 7.30 5.43 29.38
CA PRO A 212 6.49 6.21 30.31
C PRO A 212 5.32 6.92 29.62
N GLY A 213 4.13 6.85 30.21
CA GLY A 213 2.91 7.45 29.65
C GLY A 213 2.26 6.68 28.50
N VAL A 214 2.85 5.56 28.06
CA VAL A 214 2.37 4.76 26.92
C VAL A 214 1.78 3.45 27.43
N LYS A 215 0.54 3.15 27.03
CA LYS A 215 -0.16 1.90 27.37
C LYS A 215 0.01 0.89 26.25
N ASN A 216 0.27 -0.37 26.56
CA ASN A 216 0.34 -1.42 25.54
C ASN A 216 -1.01 -1.60 24.81
N ILE A 217 -0.97 -1.95 23.52
CA ILE A 217 -2.16 -2.24 22.72
C ILE A 217 -2.33 -3.76 22.63
N ARG A 218 -3.49 -4.25 23.10
CA ARG A 218 -3.84 -5.68 23.03
C ARG A 218 -3.79 -6.18 21.58
N PHE A 219 -3.16 -7.34 21.36
CA PHE A 219 -2.93 -7.96 20.05
C PHE A 219 -1.98 -7.18 19.09
N HIS A 220 -1.41 -6.06 19.55
CA HIS A 220 -0.44 -5.26 18.81
C HIS A 220 0.73 -4.89 19.73
N GLU A 221 1.41 -5.90 20.27
CA GLU A 221 2.32 -5.73 21.41
C GLU A 221 3.55 -4.86 21.11
N ASN A 222 3.93 -4.77 19.83
CA ASN A 222 4.96 -3.88 19.34
C ASN A 222 4.55 -2.40 19.31
N TRP A 223 3.29 -2.10 19.63
CA TRP A 223 2.71 -0.77 19.61
C TRP A 223 2.14 -0.39 20.97
N GLY A 224 2.11 0.91 21.22
CA GLY A 224 1.63 1.50 22.44
C GLY A 224 0.79 2.73 22.17
N LYS A 225 -0.23 2.96 23.00
CA LYS A 225 -1.15 4.07 22.90
C LYS A 225 -0.83 5.15 23.93
N ILE A 226 -0.79 6.40 23.48
CA ILE A 226 -0.69 7.59 24.31
C ILE A 226 -1.78 8.59 23.92
N ARG A 227 -2.29 9.33 24.89
CA ARG A 227 -3.40 10.28 24.71
C ARG A 227 -2.96 11.67 25.16
N ILE A 228 -3.31 12.67 24.37
CA ILE A 228 -2.98 14.08 24.63
C ILE A 228 -4.29 14.86 24.73
N GLU A 229 -4.54 15.45 25.90
CA GLU A 229 -5.70 16.33 26.13
C GLU A 229 -5.28 17.75 26.53
N ARG A 230 -4.09 17.88 27.13
CA ARG A 230 -3.56 19.10 27.71
C ARG A 230 -2.06 19.24 27.43
N GLU A 231 -1.51 20.43 27.72
CA GLU A 231 -0.08 20.74 27.50
C GLU A 231 0.88 19.84 28.31
N SER A 232 0.48 19.37 29.50
CA SER A 232 1.27 18.42 30.30
C SER A 232 1.46 17.09 29.56
N ASP A 233 0.41 16.62 28.89
CA ASP A 233 0.41 15.34 28.18
C ASP A 233 1.28 15.44 26.92
N LEU A 234 1.32 16.62 26.31
CA LEU A 234 2.14 16.91 25.13
C LEU A 234 3.63 16.66 25.41
N LYS A 235 4.15 17.12 26.56
CA LYS A 235 5.56 16.90 26.94
C LYS A 235 5.90 15.41 27.07
N VAL A 236 5.01 14.64 27.71
CA VAL A 236 5.17 13.18 27.86
C VAL A 236 5.12 12.50 26.49
N ALA A 237 4.19 12.92 25.62
CA ALA A 237 4.05 12.36 24.28
C ALA A 237 5.27 12.63 23.40
N ILE A 238 5.84 13.85 23.41
CA ILE A 238 7.04 14.16 22.62
C ILE A 238 8.21 13.28 23.05
N ALA A 239 8.43 13.09 24.36
CA ALA A 239 9.47 12.20 24.87
C ALA A 239 9.24 10.74 24.44
N ALA A 240 8.00 10.27 24.52
CA ALA A 240 7.62 8.93 24.08
C ALA A 240 7.82 8.73 22.57
N ILE A 241 7.51 9.72 21.73
CA ILE A 241 7.69 9.65 20.28
C ILE A 241 9.16 9.67 19.90
N LYS A 242 9.99 10.50 20.55
CA LYS A 242 11.45 10.46 20.37
C LYS A 242 12.02 9.09 20.72
N ARG A 243 11.50 8.43 21.75
CA ARG A 243 11.87 7.06 22.08
C ARG A 243 11.37 6.05 21.04
N SER A 244 10.11 6.16 20.61
CA SER A 244 9.53 5.34 19.53
C SER A 244 10.39 5.39 18.27
N TYR A 245 10.78 6.59 17.84
CA TYR A 245 11.66 6.80 16.69
C TYR A 245 12.99 6.04 16.83
N LYS A 246 13.68 6.19 17.97
CA LYS A 246 14.94 5.46 18.23
C LYS A 246 14.74 3.94 18.19
N LEU A 247 13.67 3.43 18.78
CA LEU A 247 13.36 2.00 18.79
C LEU A 247 13.04 1.48 17.39
N MET A 248 12.33 2.27 16.58
CA MET A 248 12.02 1.93 15.20
C MET A 248 13.30 1.86 14.36
N ARG A 249 14.22 2.82 14.48
CA ARG A 249 15.52 2.77 13.78
C ARG A 249 16.35 1.54 14.17
N GLN A 250 16.45 1.25 15.47
CA GLN A 250 17.12 0.04 15.97
C GLN A 250 16.48 -1.26 15.45
N ALA A 251 15.14 -1.29 15.35
CA ALA A 251 14.42 -2.44 14.81
C ALA A 251 14.70 -2.62 13.31
N VAL A 252 14.75 -1.53 12.54
CA VAL A 252 15.11 -1.57 11.11
C VAL A 252 16.54 -2.09 10.93
N GLU A 253 17.51 -1.55 11.68
CA GLU A 253 18.92 -2.00 11.67
C GLU A 253 19.05 -3.49 12.05
N GLY A 254 18.26 -3.94 13.02
CA GLY A 254 18.25 -5.33 13.49
C GLY A 254 17.36 -6.29 12.67
N ASN A 255 16.81 -5.86 11.52
CA ASN A 255 15.87 -6.62 10.71
C ASN A 255 14.71 -7.24 11.54
N ILE A 256 14.13 -6.40 12.39
CA ILE A 256 12.96 -6.72 13.22
C ILE A 256 11.71 -6.22 12.50
N ASN A 257 10.68 -7.06 12.47
CA ASN A 257 9.41 -6.71 11.83
C ASN A 257 8.66 -5.64 12.64
N THR A 258 8.50 -4.45 12.06
CA THR A 258 7.84 -3.30 12.67
C THR A 258 6.37 -3.15 12.24
N GLY A 259 5.81 -4.12 11.51
CA GLY A 259 4.43 -4.06 11.03
C GLY A 259 3.41 -3.95 12.17
N TRP A 260 2.23 -3.41 11.86
CA TRP A 260 1.14 -3.27 12.84
C TRP A 260 0.71 -4.61 13.46
N TYR A 261 0.66 -5.66 12.65
CA TYR A 261 0.33 -7.03 13.07
C TYR A 261 1.58 -7.87 13.41
N ALA A 262 2.76 -7.27 13.37
CA ALA A 262 3.99 -7.97 13.71
C ALA A 262 4.14 -8.06 15.23
N VAL A 263 4.57 -9.22 15.70
CA VAL A 263 5.03 -9.42 17.07
C VAL A 263 6.52 -9.74 17.01
N THR A 264 7.34 -8.97 17.74
CA THR A 264 8.77 -9.24 17.82
C THR A 264 8.99 -10.51 18.66
N PRO A 265 9.66 -11.56 18.14
CA PRO A 265 9.98 -12.75 18.92
C PRO A 265 10.83 -12.41 20.14
N LYS A 266 10.60 -13.08 21.27
CA LYS A 266 11.31 -12.82 22.54
C LYS A 266 12.83 -12.89 22.40
N GLU A 267 13.34 -13.81 21.58
CA GLU A 267 14.77 -14.00 21.31
C GLU A 267 15.43 -12.78 20.63
N LYS A 268 14.67 -12.00 19.84
CA LYS A 268 15.18 -10.77 19.22
C LYS A 268 15.14 -9.56 20.17
N LEU A 269 14.36 -9.64 21.26
CA LEU A 269 14.31 -8.58 22.29
C LEU A 269 15.56 -8.57 23.17
N THR A 270 16.19 -9.73 23.40
CA THR A 270 17.38 -9.86 24.25
C THR A 270 18.65 -9.32 23.60
N TRP A 271 18.81 -9.45 22.27
CA TRP A 271 19.93 -8.87 21.52
C TRP A 271 19.96 -7.33 21.62
N LEU A 272 18.80 -6.67 21.45
CA LEU A 272 18.66 -5.21 21.59
C LEU A 272 18.95 -4.68 23.00
N ALA A 273 18.78 -5.52 24.02
CA ALA A 273 19.11 -5.17 25.41
C ALA A 273 20.63 -5.23 25.64
N LYS A 274 21.31 -6.26 25.12
CA LYS A 274 22.77 -6.44 25.25
C LYS A 274 23.59 -5.40 24.47
N ALA A 275 23.14 -5.01 23.28
CA ALA A 275 23.83 -3.99 22.47
C ALA A 275 23.86 -2.57 23.12
N LYS A 276 23.13 -2.35 24.21
CA LYS A 276 23.20 -1.12 25.03
C LYS A 276 24.20 -1.18 26.19
N GLU A 277 24.71 -2.36 26.53
CA GLU A 277 25.68 -2.52 27.62
C GLU A 277 27.13 -2.45 27.10
N GLU A 278 27.34 -2.47 25.79
CA GLU A 278 28.66 -2.46 25.12
C GLU A 278 29.03 -1.10 24.47
N LYS A 279 28.31 -0.01 24.80
CA LYS A 279 28.63 1.37 24.39
C LYS A 279 28.47 2.34 25.55
#